data_AF-A0A3R7IFE9-F1
#
_entry.id   AF-A0A3R7IFE9-F1
#
_cell.length_a   1.000
_cell.length_b   1.000
_cell.length_c   1.000
_cell.angle_alpha   90.00
_cell.angle_beta   90.00
_cell.angle_gamma   90.00
#
_symmetry.space_group_name_H-M   'P 1'
#
loop_
_entity.id
_entity.type
_entity.pdbx_description
1 polymer ?
#
loop_
_entity_poly.entity_id
_entity_poly.type
_entity_poly.pdbx_seq_one_letter_code
_entity_poly.pdbx_strand_id
1 'polypeptide(L)'
;MKEKNMSETRPSIRTLKDVGYRAILKNEDGSPRKVWRCLIKEGNYGKFISVEQHWVRRMDGKKIVESDWARKSINFPYDKEKAFATWNSIKDLLGDALGAGADAGAELEKEVEEEFGEELEGLEEEL
;
A
#
# COMPACT_ATOMS: atom_id res chain seq x y z
N MET A 1 16.05 -7.00 -43.45
CA MET A 1 16.75 -6.22 -42.40
C MET A 1 16.07 -6.50 -41.07
N LYS A 2 16.88 -6.81 -40.04
CA LYS A 2 16.44 -7.16 -38.67
C LYS A 2 15.87 -5.96 -37.91
N GLU A 3 14.88 -6.26 -37.08
CA GLU A 3 14.54 -5.74 -35.74
C GLU A 3 14.74 -4.24 -35.42
N LYS A 4 13.69 -3.64 -34.85
CA LYS A 4 13.83 -2.91 -33.58
C LYS A 4 12.79 -3.42 -32.58
N ASN A 5 13.29 -4.14 -31.58
CA ASN A 5 12.62 -4.46 -30.34
C ASN A 5 12.13 -3.16 -29.69
N MET A 6 10.82 -2.93 -29.70
CA MET A 6 10.18 -2.08 -28.71
C MET A 6 10.06 -2.95 -27.46
N SER A 7 11.10 -2.96 -26.62
CA SER A 7 10.94 -3.43 -25.25
C SER A 7 9.99 -2.45 -24.56
N GLU A 8 8.70 -2.76 -24.57
CA GLU A 8 7.76 -2.25 -23.59
C GLU A 8 8.31 -2.68 -22.23
N THR A 9 9.15 -1.84 -21.64
CA THR A 9 9.68 -2.05 -20.30
C THR A 9 8.49 -1.93 -19.37
N ARG A 10 7.76 -3.03 -19.17
CA ARG A 10 6.72 -3.13 -18.15
C ARG A 10 7.33 -2.58 -16.86
N PRO A 11 6.70 -1.60 -16.20
CA PRO A 11 7.23 -1.09 -14.95
C PRO A 11 7.47 -2.27 -14.01
N SER A 12 8.73 -2.50 -13.66
CA SER A 12 9.13 -3.64 -12.83
C SER A 12 8.78 -3.31 -11.38
N ILE A 13 7.50 -3.46 -11.04
CA ILE A 13 7.04 -3.28 -9.67
C ILE A 13 7.43 -4.52 -8.88
N ARG A 14 8.28 -4.34 -7.88
CA ARG A 14 8.69 -5.38 -6.94
C ARG A 14 8.05 -5.12 -5.58
N THR A 15 7.63 -6.19 -4.90
CA THR A 15 7.25 -6.11 -3.49
C THR A 15 8.50 -6.23 -2.63
N LEU A 16 8.74 -5.23 -1.78
CA LEU A 16 9.86 -5.20 -0.82
C LEU A 16 9.45 -5.81 0.52
N LYS A 17 8.25 -5.51 1.00
CA LYS A 17 7.76 -5.96 2.32
C LYS A 17 6.25 -6.20 2.27
N ASP A 18 5.80 -7.30 2.86
CA ASP A 18 4.40 -7.50 3.24
C ASP A 18 4.24 -7.08 4.70
N VAL A 19 3.51 -5.99 4.92
CA VAL A 19 3.29 -5.41 6.25
C VAL A 19 2.23 -6.21 7.00
N GLY A 20 1.28 -6.81 6.27
CA GLY A 20 0.18 -7.56 6.86
C GLY A 20 -1.14 -7.31 6.14
N TYR A 21 -2.24 -7.65 6.81
CA TYR A 21 -3.56 -7.56 6.22
C TYR A 21 -4.66 -7.25 7.23
N ARG A 22 -5.79 -6.74 6.72
CA ARG A 22 -7.04 -6.58 7.46
C ARG A 22 -8.16 -7.33 6.76
N ALA A 23 -8.90 -8.15 7.50
CA ALA A 23 -10.05 -8.87 6.97
C ALA A 23 -11.21 -7.92 6.62
N ILE A 24 -11.72 -8.06 5.40
CA ILE A 24 -12.94 -7.42 4.89
C ILE A 24 -14.12 -8.39 5.03
N LEU A 25 -13.90 -9.65 4.62
CA LEU A 25 -14.87 -10.74 4.76
C LEU A 25 -14.20 -11.93 5.44
N LYS A 26 -14.97 -12.63 6.26
CA LYS A 26 -14.55 -13.86 6.92
C LYS A 26 -15.41 -15.04 6.46
N ASN A 27 -14.87 -16.24 6.51
CA ASN A 27 -15.62 -17.49 6.40
C ASN A 27 -16.38 -17.77 7.71
N GLU A 28 -17.23 -18.80 7.72
CA GLU A 28 -18.00 -19.21 8.90
C GLU A 28 -17.10 -19.64 10.07
N ASP A 29 -15.94 -20.22 9.78
CA ASP A 29 -14.92 -20.59 10.76
C ASP A 29 -14.11 -19.39 11.31
N GLY A 30 -14.44 -18.17 10.89
CA GLY A 30 -13.77 -16.94 11.29
C GLY A 30 -12.47 -16.63 10.55
N SER A 31 -12.01 -17.53 9.67
CA SER A 31 -10.83 -17.31 8.83
C SER A 31 -11.07 -16.19 7.79
N PRO A 32 -10.04 -15.41 7.42
CA PRO A 32 -10.20 -14.34 6.43
C PRO A 32 -10.46 -14.93 5.04
N ARG A 33 -11.54 -14.46 4.39
CA ARG A 33 -11.91 -14.81 3.00
C ARG A 33 -11.47 -13.74 2.00
N LYS A 34 -11.65 -12.47 2.37
CA LYS A 34 -11.26 -11.31 1.58
C LYS A 34 -10.56 -10.31 2.49
N VAL A 35 -9.43 -9.77 2.04
CA VAL A 35 -8.59 -8.88 2.85
C VAL A 35 -8.14 -7.65 2.09
N TRP A 36 -7.77 -6.62 2.83
CA TRP A 36 -6.81 -5.61 2.39
C TRP A 36 -5.41 -6.08 2.79
N ARG A 37 -4.48 -6.26 1.86
CA ARG A 37 -3.05 -6.47 2.13
C ARG A 37 -2.31 -5.15 1.96
N CYS A 38 -1.42 -4.84 2.90
CA CYS A 38 -0.56 -3.67 2.85
C CYS A 38 0.86 -4.08 2.46
N LEU A 39 1.32 -3.59 1.31
CA LEU A 39 2.58 -3.98 0.70
C LEU A 39 3.44 -2.74 0.49
N ILE A 40 4.71 -2.79 0.89
CA ILE A 40 5.71 -1.80 0.45
C ILE A 40 6.28 -2.32 -0.87
N LYS A 41 6.19 -1.49 -1.90
CA LYS A 41 6.64 -1.82 -3.26
C LYS A 41 7.65 -0.79 -3.75
N GLU A 42 8.45 -1.19 -4.72
CA GLU A 42 9.38 -0.33 -5.44
C GLU A 42 9.09 -0.48 -6.92
N GLY A 43 8.87 0.65 -7.58
CA GLY A 43 8.71 0.74 -9.03
C GLY A 43 9.67 1.76 -9.62
N ASN A 44 9.49 2.08 -10.89
CA ASN A 44 10.37 3.01 -11.62
C ASN A 44 10.35 4.44 -11.04
N TYR A 45 9.35 4.79 -10.23
CA TYR A 45 9.16 6.12 -9.63
C TYR A 45 9.53 6.15 -8.13
N GLY A 46 10.18 5.11 -7.62
CA GLY A 46 10.57 5.00 -6.22
C GLY A 46 9.71 4.03 -5.41
N LYS A 47 9.85 4.12 -4.08
CA LYS A 47 9.13 3.28 -3.12
C LYS A 47 7.73 3.84 -2.87
N PHE A 48 6.75 2.96 -2.71
CA PHE A 48 5.38 3.35 -2.44
C PHE A 48 4.65 2.28 -1.63
N ILE A 49 3.61 2.68 -0.90
CA ILE A 49 2.74 1.75 -0.19
C ILE A 49 1.57 1.39 -1.09
N SER A 50 1.30 0.11 -1.26
CA SER A 50 0.17 -0.42 -2.03
C SER A 50 -0.75 -1.20 -1.11
N VAL A 51 -1.96 -0.71 -0.93
CA VAL A 51 -3.02 -1.40 -0.19
C VAL A 51 -3.95 -2.08 -1.19
N GLU A 52 -3.89 -3.40 -1.26
CA GLU A 52 -4.53 -4.20 -2.31
C GLU A 52 -5.62 -5.10 -1.75
N GLN A 53 -6.74 -5.24 -2.46
CA GLN A 53 -7.71 -6.28 -2.14
C GLN A 53 -7.26 -7.63 -2.67
N HIS A 54 -7.36 -8.64 -1.83
CA HIS A 54 -7.03 -10.01 -2.17
C HIS A 54 -8.09 -11.00 -1.68
N TRP A 55 -8.36 -12.02 -2.48
CA TRP A 55 -9.08 -13.22 -2.05
C TRP A 55 -8.08 -14.21 -1.46
N VAL A 56 -8.31 -14.62 -0.22
CA VAL A 56 -7.40 -15.54 0.47
C VAL A 56 -7.64 -16.95 -0.08
N ARG A 57 -6.56 -17.60 -0.55
CA ARG A 57 -6.61 -19.00 -1.00
C ARG A 57 -6.08 -19.94 0.06
N ARG A 58 -4.96 -19.56 0.69
CA ARG A 58 -4.33 -20.37 1.73
C ARG A 58 -3.61 -19.51 2.75
N MET A 59 -3.72 -19.98 3.99
CA MET A 59 -3.09 -19.41 5.18
C MET A 59 -2.08 -20.41 5.74
N ASP A 60 -0.97 -19.92 6.28
CA ASP A 60 -0.09 -20.66 7.20
C ASP A 60 -0.03 -19.89 8.52
N GLY A 61 -0.71 -20.43 9.54
CA GLY A 61 -0.94 -19.74 10.81
C GLY A 61 -1.65 -18.40 10.61
N LYS A 62 -0.94 -17.30 10.86
CA LYS A 62 -1.43 -15.91 10.68
C LYS A 62 -0.96 -15.25 9.37
N LYS A 63 -0.25 -15.97 8.50
CA LYS A 63 0.29 -15.41 7.24
C LYS A 63 -0.50 -15.90 6.05
N ILE A 64 -0.77 -15.01 5.10
CA ILE A 64 -1.33 -15.36 3.79
C ILE A 64 -0.18 -15.83 2.91
N VAL A 65 -0.13 -17.12 2.61
CA VAL A 65 0.88 -17.70 1.72
C VAL A 65 0.43 -17.71 0.26
N GLU A 66 -0.88 -17.65 0.02
CA GLU A 66 -1.45 -17.66 -1.33
C GLU A 66 -2.74 -16.84 -1.38
N SER A 67 -2.81 -15.92 -2.35
CA SER A 67 -3.98 -15.08 -2.57
C SER A 67 -4.09 -14.61 -4.01
N ASP A 68 -5.31 -14.36 -4.46
CA ASP A 68 -5.59 -13.78 -5.76
C ASP A 68 -5.91 -12.30 -5.63
N TRP A 69 -5.30 -11.48 -6.49
CA TRP A 69 -5.60 -10.05 -6.54
C TRP A 69 -7.06 -9.81 -6.97
N ALA A 70 -7.79 -9.05 -6.17
CA ALA A 70 -9.21 -8.75 -6.36
C ALA A 70 -9.44 -7.41 -7.10
N ARG A 71 -8.48 -6.98 -7.92
CA ARG A 71 -8.54 -5.83 -8.86
C ARG A 71 -8.68 -4.43 -8.25
N LYS A 72 -8.61 -4.30 -6.92
CA LYS A 72 -8.64 -2.98 -6.26
C LYS A 72 -7.33 -2.77 -5.52
N SER A 73 -6.70 -1.63 -5.75
CA SER A 73 -5.50 -1.17 -5.07
C SER A 73 -5.62 0.31 -4.78
N ILE A 74 -4.95 0.75 -3.72
CA ILE A 74 -4.77 2.15 -3.37
C ILE A 74 -3.28 2.33 -3.16
N ASN A 75 -2.64 3.15 -3.99
CA ASN A 75 -1.20 3.36 -3.94
C ASN A 75 -0.90 4.73 -3.34
N PHE A 76 -0.09 4.77 -2.29
CA PHE A 76 0.32 6.00 -1.63
C PHE A 76 1.73 6.39 -2.08
N PRO A 77 1.96 7.66 -2.43
CA PRO A 77 1.08 8.82 -2.23
C PRO A 77 0.08 9.11 -3.38
N TYR A 78 0.04 8.31 -4.44
CA TYR A 78 -0.61 8.66 -5.71
C TYR A 78 -2.16 8.65 -5.73
N ASP A 79 -2.83 7.89 -4.86
CA ASP A 79 -4.30 7.69 -4.85
C ASP A 79 -4.99 8.40 -3.65
N LYS A 80 -4.64 9.67 -3.39
CA LYS A 80 -5.07 10.42 -2.18
C LYS A 80 -6.59 10.40 -1.92
N GLU A 81 -7.43 10.66 -2.93
CA GLU A 81 -8.89 10.68 -2.75
C GLU A 81 -9.46 9.32 -2.34
N LYS A 82 -8.95 8.22 -2.94
CA LYS A 82 -9.39 6.85 -2.61
C LYS A 82 -8.92 6.44 -1.22
N ALA A 83 -7.75 6.92 -0.82
CA ALA A 83 -7.19 6.72 0.51
C ALA A 83 -8.09 7.33 1.59
N PHE A 84 -8.52 8.59 1.43
CA PHE A 84 -9.43 9.24 2.38
C PHE A 84 -10.76 8.49 2.51
N ALA A 85 -11.35 8.05 1.39
CA ALA A 85 -12.61 7.31 1.42
C ALA A 85 -12.53 5.93 2.13
N THR A 86 -11.34 5.36 2.27
CA THR A 86 -11.12 4.04 2.91
C THR A 86 -10.28 4.10 4.17
N TRP A 87 -9.95 5.32 4.64
CA TRP A 87 -9.03 5.62 5.72
C TRP A 87 -9.30 4.79 6.98
N ASN A 88 -10.55 4.73 7.46
CA ASN A 88 -10.92 3.99 8.67
C ASN A 88 -10.65 2.47 8.57
N SER A 89 -10.56 1.91 7.36
CA SER A 89 -10.23 0.51 7.14
C SER A 89 -8.72 0.27 7.01
N ILE A 90 -7.94 1.26 6.59
CA ILE A 90 -6.52 1.10 6.23
C ILE A 90 -5.56 1.84 7.17
N LYS A 91 -6.04 2.72 8.05
CA LYS A 91 -5.23 3.55 8.94
C LYS A 91 -4.25 2.74 9.79
N ASP A 92 -4.70 1.65 10.40
CA ASP A 92 -3.84 0.80 11.23
C ASP A 92 -2.72 0.15 10.39
N LEU A 93 -3.06 -0.31 9.16
CA LEU A 93 -2.09 -0.88 8.23
C LEU A 93 -1.08 0.15 7.71
N LEU A 94 -1.50 1.40 7.55
CA LEU A 94 -0.63 2.50 7.17
C LEU A 94 0.26 2.92 8.34
N GLY A 95 -0.30 2.98 9.55
CA GLY A 95 0.45 3.23 10.78
C GLY A 95 1.53 2.18 11.01
N ASP A 96 1.24 0.90 10.78
CA ASP A 96 2.24 -0.17 10.83
C ASP A 96 3.27 -0.04 9.69
N ALA A 97 2.86 0.39 8.50
CA ALA A 97 3.79 0.57 7.38
C ALA A 97 4.77 1.73 7.61
N LEU A 98 4.28 2.84 8.17
CA LEU A 98 5.05 4.04 8.49
C LEU A 98 5.86 3.87 9.79
N GLY A 99 5.26 3.28 10.83
CA GLY A 99 5.86 3.06 12.14
C GLY A 99 6.85 1.88 12.19
N ALA A 100 6.76 0.90 11.28
CA ALA A 100 7.73 -0.20 11.18
C ALA A 100 9.03 0.16 10.44
N GLY A 101 9.34 1.45 10.34
CA GLY A 101 10.59 1.96 9.80
C GLY A 101 10.96 3.29 10.44
N ALA A 102 11.54 3.27 11.63
CA ALA A 102 12.23 4.46 12.16
C ALA A 102 13.34 4.97 11.21
N ASP A 103 13.80 4.15 10.25
CA ASP A 103 14.78 4.54 9.23
C ASP A 103 14.22 4.71 7.80
N ALA A 104 13.07 4.10 7.47
CA ALA A 104 12.46 4.18 6.13
C ALA A 104 11.20 5.06 6.07
N GLY A 105 10.53 5.22 7.22
CA GLY A 105 9.48 6.20 7.44
C GLY A 105 10.05 7.60 7.57
N ALA A 106 11.25 7.78 8.12
CA ALA A 106 11.89 9.09 8.22
C ALA A 106 12.24 9.71 6.85
N GLU A 107 12.67 8.90 5.86
CA GLU A 107 12.86 9.39 4.47
C GLU A 107 11.51 9.75 3.83
N LEU A 108 10.46 8.96 4.05
CA LEU A 108 9.14 9.20 3.47
C LEU A 108 8.39 10.36 4.15
N GLU A 109 8.53 10.51 5.47
CA GLU A 109 8.01 11.63 6.25
C GLU A 109 8.70 12.91 5.83
N LYS A 110 10.03 12.88 5.64
CA LYS A 110 10.78 14.04 5.16
C LYS A 110 10.43 14.42 3.72
N GLU A 111 10.23 13.45 2.82
CA GLU A 111 9.75 13.72 1.46
C GLU A 111 8.32 14.30 1.46
N VAL A 112 7.44 13.82 2.34
CA VAL A 112 6.08 14.37 2.48
C VAL A 112 6.09 15.76 3.13
N GLU A 113 6.97 16.02 4.09
CA GLU A 113 7.13 17.34 4.72
C GLU A 113 7.77 18.36 3.77
N GLU A 114 8.74 17.95 2.94
CA GLU A 114 9.31 18.81 1.89
C GLU A 114 8.32 19.10 0.75
N GLU A 115 7.40 18.17 0.43
CA GLU A 115 6.41 18.35 -0.64
C GLU A 115 5.08 18.98 -0.16
N PHE A 116 4.76 18.92 1.15
CA PHE A 116 3.49 19.40 1.73
C PHE A 116 3.60 20.29 2.99
N GLY A 117 4.80 20.57 3.49
CA GLY A 117 5.00 21.38 4.70
C GLY A 117 4.52 22.82 4.55
N GLU A 118 4.67 23.41 3.36
CA GLU A 118 4.20 24.78 3.11
C GLU A 118 2.67 24.90 2.94
N GLU A 119 1.94 23.81 2.64
CA GLU A 119 0.47 23.86 2.47
C GLU A 119 -0.32 23.65 3.78
N LEU A 120 0.31 23.15 4.86
CA LEU A 120 -0.36 22.88 6.13
C LEU A 120 -0.24 24.00 7.18
N GLU A 121 0.70 24.95 7.03
CA GLU A 121 0.79 26.12 7.92
C GLU A 121 -0.42 27.08 7.81
N GLY A 122 -1.28 26.91 6.79
CA GLY A 122 -2.47 27.75 6.58
C GLY A 122 -3.78 27.21 7.16
N LEU A 123 -3.78 26.03 7.81
CA LEU A 123 -5.02 25.33 8.23
C LEU A 123 -5.21 25.22 9.75
N GLU A 124 -4.33 25.82 10.56
CA GLU A 124 -4.45 25.83 12.04
C GLU A 124 -5.25 27.01 12.63
N GLU A 125 -5.74 27.96 11.81
CA GLU A 125 -6.66 29.01 12.28
C GLU A 125 -8.09 28.77 11.81
N GLU A 126 -8.80 27.79 12.40
CA GLU A 126 -10.24 27.89 12.71
C GLU A 126 -10.73 26.58 13.36
N LEU A 127 -10.58 26.49 14.69
CA LEU A 127 -11.44 25.64 15.52
C LEU A 127 -11.66 26.24 16.91
#